data_AF-A0A2D5G7P7-F1
#
_entry.id   AF-A0A2D5G7P7-F1
#
_cell.length_a   1.000
_cell.length_b   1.000
_cell.length_c   1.000
_cell.angle_alpha   90.00
_cell.angle_beta   90.00
_cell.angle_gamma   90.00
#
_symmetry.space_group_name_H-M   'P 1'
#
loop_
_entity.id
_entity.type
_entity.pdbx_description
1 polymer ?
#
loop_
_entity_poly.entity_id
_entity_poly.type
_entity_poly.pdbx_seq_one_letter_code
_entity_poly.pdbx_strand_id
1 'polypeptide(L)' 'MTEFSRGIFKVIASTSAGRAFVYTCGHIIIAMTVVSLLTGASLWEAGLVALVEPTINGFWYYILDKIWSAKFKK' A
#
# COMPACT_ATOMS: atom_id res chain seq x y z
N MET A 1 33.59 -3.50 1.79
CA MET A 1 32.39 -2.96 2.49
C MET A 1 31.21 -2.66 1.55
N THR A 2 31.42 -2.43 0.24
CA THR A 2 30.34 -2.19 -0.73
C THR A 2 29.65 -3.46 -1.24
N GLU A 3 30.34 -4.60 -1.23
CA GLU A 3 29.81 -5.89 -1.69
C GLU A 3 28.80 -6.51 -0.73
N PHE A 4 29.00 -6.33 0.59
CA PHE A 4 28.05 -6.81 1.60
C PHE A 4 26.72 -6.03 1.55
N SER A 5 26.77 -4.70 1.38
CA SER A 5 25.58 -3.88 1.15
C SER A 5 24.88 -4.21 -0.18
N ARG A 6 25.63 -4.47 -1.26
CA ARG A 6 25.05 -4.92 -2.54
C ARG A 6 24.41 -6.30 -2.44
N GLY A 7 25.00 -7.23 -1.69
CA GLY A 7 24.47 -8.56 -1.45
C GLY A 7 23.17 -8.55 -0.65
N ILE A 8 23.13 -7.80 0.46
CA ILE A 8 21.93 -7.65 1.29
C ILE A 8 20.79 -6.98 0.50
N PHE A 9 21.09 -5.92 -0.26
CA PHE A 9 20.09 -5.27 -1.10
C PHE A 9 19.52 -6.22 -2.16
N LYS A 10 20.37 -7.06 -2.76
CA LYS A 10 19.94 -8.09 -3.73
C LYS A 10 19.09 -9.18 -3.09
N VAL A 11 19.39 -9.59 -1.85
CA VAL A 11 18.61 -10.60 -1.11
C VAL A 11 17.26 -10.03 -0.67
N ILE A 12 17.23 -8.82 -0.10
CA ILE A 12 15.99 -8.14 0.28
C ILE A 12 15.11 -7.88 -0.96
N ALA A 13 15.71 -7.41 -2.06
CA ALA A 13 15.01 -7.22 -3.33
C ALA A 13 14.58 -8.53 -4.01
N SER A 14 15.23 -9.66 -3.70
CA SER A 14 14.87 -10.99 -4.22
C SER A 14 13.70 -11.62 -3.46
N THR A 15 13.49 -11.26 -2.20
CA THR A 15 12.38 -11.77 -1.38
C THR A 15 11.09 -11.01 -1.62
N SER A 16 9.96 -11.74 -1.68
CA SER A 16 8.61 -11.16 -1.77
C SER A 16 8.35 -10.14 -0.65
N ALA A 17 8.85 -10.42 0.56
CA ALA A 17 8.73 -9.52 1.71
C ALA A 17 9.49 -8.19 1.52
N GLY A 18 10.73 -8.21 1.03
CA GLY A 18 11.49 -6.99 0.81
C GLY A 18 10.96 -6.16 -0.36
N ARG A 19 10.44 -6.81 -1.40
CA ARG A 19 9.71 -6.12 -2.49
C ARG A 19 8.42 -5.47 -2.00
N ALA A 20 7.64 -6.16 -1.17
CA ALA A 20 6.42 -5.63 -0.58
C ALA A 20 6.71 -4.42 0.33
N PHE A 21 7.79 -4.48 1.11
CA PHE A 21 8.22 -3.36 1.95
C PHE A 21 8.60 -2.12 1.15
N VAL A 22 9.46 -2.28 0.12
CA VAL A 22 9.85 -1.17 -0.77
C VAL A 22 8.64 -0.58 -1.49
N TYR A 23 7.73 -1.42 -1.98
CA TYR A 23 6.49 -0.98 -2.62
C TYR A 23 5.60 -0.18 -1.66
N THR A 24 5.43 -0.66 -0.42
CA THR A 24 4.59 0.02 0.60
C THR A 24 5.18 1.38 0.98
N CYS A 25 6.49 1.46 1.21
CA CYS A 25 7.15 2.73 1.51
C CYS A 25 7.05 3.72 0.34
N GLY A 26 7.28 3.26 -0.90
CA GLY A 26 7.13 4.09 -2.09
C GLY A 26 5.70 4.59 -2.27
N HIS A 27 4.71 3.72 -2.06
CA HIS A 27 3.29 4.07 -2.16
C HIS A 27 2.92 5.18 -1.16
N ILE A 28 3.35 5.06 0.11
CA ILE A 28 3.07 6.05 1.14
C ILE A 28 3.66 7.42 0.76
N ILE A 29 4.91 7.48 0.29
CA ILE A 29 5.57 8.74 -0.11
C ILE A 29 4.84 9.37 -1.30
N ILE A 30 4.50 8.59 -2.32
CA ILE A 30 3.82 9.09 -3.52
C ILE A 30 2.40 9.55 -3.16
N ALA A 31 1.64 8.77 -2.40
CA ALA A 31 0.27 9.10 -2.00
C ALA A 31 0.21 10.38 -1.16
N MET A 32 1.08 10.53 -0.16
CA MET A 32 1.16 11.75 0.64
C MET A 32 1.48 12.99 -0.22
N THR A 33 2.43 12.85 -1.16
CA THR A 33 2.85 13.94 -2.05
C THR A 33 1.73 14.33 -3.01
N VAL A 34 1.12 13.35 -3.69
CA VAL A 34 0.05 13.59 -4.68
C VAL A 34 -1.19 14.19 -4.01
N VAL A 35 -1.64 13.64 -2.88
CA VAL A 35 -2.81 14.16 -2.17
C VAL A 35 -2.56 15.58 -1.67
N SER A 36 -1.42 15.84 -1.04
CA SER A 36 -1.08 17.17 -0.54
C SER A 36 -0.98 18.19 -1.69
N LEU A 37 -0.41 17.82 -2.85
CA LEU A 37 -0.35 18.69 -4.02
C LEU A 37 -1.71 18.96 -4.67
N LEU A 38 -2.57 17.94 -4.77
CA LEU A 38 -3.86 18.07 -5.45
C LEU A 38 -4.93 18.78 -4.59
N THR A 39 -4.87 18.60 -3.27
CA THR A 39 -5.88 19.13 -2.35
C THR A 39 -5.39 20.30 -1.48
N GLY A 40 -4.08 20.56 -1.44
CA GLY A 40 -3.48 21.52 -0.53
C GLY A 40 -3.52 21.10 0.95
N ALA A 41 -3.97 19.86 1.23
CA ALA A 41 -4.07 19.32 2.58
C ALA A 41 -2.68 19.07 3.19
N SER A 42 -2.61 19.13 4.52
CA SER A 42 -1.37 18.87 5.25
C SER A 42 -0.88 17.43 5.03
N LEU A 43 0.43 17.19 5.17
CA LEU A 43 1.00 15.84 5.05
C LEU A 43 0.36 14.84 6.02
N TRP A 44 -0.18 15.32 7.15
CA TRP A 44 -0.90 14.50 8.13
C TRP A 44 -2.24 14.00 7.59
N GLU A 45 -3.03 14.88 6.99
CA GLU A 45 -4.31 14.53 6.36
C GLU A 45 -4.08 13.60 5.15
N ALA A 46 -3.06 13.90 4.35
CA ALA A 46 -2.68 13.06 3.22
C ALA A 46 -2.22 11.65 3.64
N GLY A 47 -1.47 11.55 4.74
CA GLY A 47 -1.07 10.26 5.32
C GLY A 47 -2.25 9.46 5.88
N LEU A 48 -3.23 10.14 6.50
CA LEU A 48 -4.44 9.50 7.00
C LEU A 48 -5.29 8.95 5.85
N VAL A 49 -5.47 9.73 4.78
CA VAL A 49 -6.17 9.27 3.56
C VAL A 49 -5.47 8.07 2.93
N ALA A 50 -4.13 8.10 2.81
CA ALA A 50 -3.34 7.00 2.24
C ALA A 50 -3.48 5.66 2.98
N LEU A 51 -3.91 5.67 4.26
CA LEU A 51 -4.12 4.47 5.07
C LEU A 51 -5.61 4.10 5.18
N VAL A 52 -6.48 5.09 5.30
CA VAL A 52 -7.93 4.90 5.48
C VAL A 52 -8.60 4.46 4.19
N GLU A 53 -8.24 5.06 3.06
CA GLU A 53 -8.83 4.73 1.75
C GLU A 53 -8.68 3.24 1.38
N PRO A 54 -7.47 2.63 1.40
CA PRO A 54 -7.33 1.20 1.10
C PRO A 54 -8.04 0.30 2.11
N THR A 55 -8.16 0.73 3.37
CA THR A 55 -8.87 -0.03 4.41
C THR A 55 -10.38 -0.06 4.16
N ILE A 56 -10.98 1.10 3.87
CA ILE A 56 -12.41 1.20 3.56
C ILE A 56 -12.72 0.45 2.27
N ASN A 57 -11.87 0.59 1.23
CA ASN A 57 -12.06 -0.11 -0.04
C ASN A 57 -11.97 -1.63 0.13
N GLY A 58 -11.05 -2.13 0.95
CA GLY A 58 -10.95 -3.56 1.28
C GLY A 58 -12.17 -4.08 2.04
N PHE A 59 -12.70 -3.30 2.99
CA PHE A 59 -13.91 -3.66 3.73
C PHE A 59 -15.15 -3.69 2.82
N TRP A 60 -15.29 -2.70 1.94
CA TRP A 60 -16.36 -2.67 0.95
C TRP A 60 -16.29 -3.87 0.00
N TYR A 61 -15.09 -4.18 -0.51
CA TYR A 61 -14.88 -5.36 -1.35
C TYR A 61 -15.27 -6.65 -0.62
N TYR A 62 -14.90 -6.82 0.66
CA TYR A 62 -15.29 -7.98 1.45
C TYR A 62 -16.81 -8.12 1.61
N ILE A 63 -17.52 -7.01 1.82
CA ILE A 63 -19.00 -7.02 1.88
C ILE A 63 -19.58 -7.45 0.53
N LEU A 64 -19.09 -6.87 -0.57
CA LEU A 64 -19.54 -7.23 -1.92
C LEU A 64 -19.27 -8.71 -2.22
N ASP A 65 -18.07 -9.20 -1.92
CA ASP A 65 -17.69 -10.60 -2.10
C ASP A 65 -18.60 -11.53 -1.28
N LYS A 66 -18.88 -11.17 -0.02
CA LYS A 66 -19.78 -11.95 0.84
C LYS A 66 -21.22 -11.99 0.30
N ILE A 67 -21.74 -10.86 -0.20
CA ILE A 67 -23.08 -10.78 -0.79
C ILE A 67 -23.14 -11.61 -2.08
N TRP A 68 -22.13 -11.49 -2.94
CA TRP A 68 -22.06 -12.21 -4.21
C TRP A 68 -21.87 -13.71 -3.99
N SER A 69 -20.94 -14.11 -3.12
CA SER A 69 -20.73 -15.49 -2.73
C SER A 69 -21.97 -16.12 -2.07
N ALA A 70 -22.77 -15.33 -1.33
CA ALA A 70 -24.04 -15.80 -0.78
C ALA A 70 -25.13 -15.97 -1.85
N LYS A 71 -25.14 -15.13 -2.90
CA LYS A 71 -26.11 -15.21 -4.01
C LYS A 71 -25.79 -16.25 -5.07
N PHE A 72 -24.51 -16.57 -5.26
CA PHE A 72 -24.03 -17.48 -6.32
C PHE A 72 -23.55 -18.85 -5.78
N LYS A 73 -23.75 -19.12 -4.50
CA LYS A 73 -23.68 -20.47 -3.95
C LYS A 73 -24.87 -21.26 -4.51
N LYS A 74 -24.59 -22.10 -5.51
CA LYS A 74 -25.51 -23.14 -5.99
C LYS A 74 -25.84 -24.12 -4.88
#